data_AF-A0A967LKC3-F1
#
_entry.id   AF-A0A967LKC3-F1
#
_cell.length_a   1.000
_cell.length_b   1.000
_cell.length_c   1.000
_cell.angle_alpha   90.00
_cell.angle_beta   90.00
_cell.angle_gamma   90.00
#
_symmetry.space_group_name_H-M   'P 1'
#
loop_
_entity.id
_entity.type
_entity.pdbx_description
1 polymer ?
#
loop_
_entity_poly.entity_id
_entity_poly.type
_entity_poly.pdbx_seq_one_letter_code
_entity_poly.pdbx_strand_id
1 'polypeptide(L)'
;MLQEFPAEEQEFFEDPGNDSLLNCLQQDILSMRENSAASLKAAHLIRQIRYGDSSIAFHSCHSPMREVEILHDQLLALFDEENNDDAIEPRDVLVMAPEIDTYAPLIRAVFDADISISPKIPYSVSDQSIRKTSKYIETFLNILLLPLSRFSSIDLMGLLEAEPVRDRFNIADADLAVIEHWIREK
;
A
#
# COMPACT_ATOMS: atom_id res chain seq x y z
N MET A 1 -48.29 -12.76 21.82
CA MET A 1 -47.95 -14.06 21.22
C MET A 1 -47.32 -13.74 19.87
N LEU A 2 -45.99 -13.53 19.85
CA LEU A 2 -45.26 -13.33 18.60
C LEU A 2 -45.12 -14.71 17.95
N GLN A 3 -45.64 -14.86 16.73
CA GLN A 3 -45.47 -16.07 15.94
C GLN A 3 -43.98 -16.20 15.58
N GLU A 4 -43.36 -17.31 15.97
CA GLU A 4 -42.06 -17.73 15.47
C GLU A 4 -42.23 -18.07 13.98
N PHE A 5 -41.82 -17.16 13.11
CA PHE A 5 -41.59 -17.48 11.72
C PHE A 5 -40.28 -18.28 11.65
N PRO A 6 -40.26 -19.51 11.09
CA PRO A 6 -39.00 -20.19 10.84
C PRO A 6 -38.19 -19.32 9.88
N ALA A 7 -36.97 -18.96 10.28
CA ALA A 7 -36.06 -18.31 9.37
C ALA A 7 -35.72 -19.30 8.24
N GLU A 8 -36.11 -18.97 7.01
CA GLU A 8 -35.57 -19.65 5.83
C GLU A 8 -34.14 -19.14 5.63
N GLU A 9 -33.15 -19.94 6.04
CA GLU A 9 -31.77 -19.73 5.64
C GLU A 9 -31.64 -20.15 4.18
N GLN A 10 -31.45 -19.17 3.31
CA GLN A 10 -31.16 -19.40 1.89
C GLN A 10 -29.68 -19.13 1.64
N GLU A 11 -28.94 -20.18 1.34
CA GLU A 11 -27.52 -20.12 1.03
C GLU A 11 -27.31 -19.70 -0.44
N PHE A 12 -26.79 -18.49 -0.64
CA PHE A 12 -26.44 -17.96 -1.97
C PHE A 12 -24.94 -18.11 -2.24
N PHE A 13 -24.47 -19.35 -2.39
CA PHE A 13 -23.11 -19.62 -2.83
C PHE A 13 -23.04 -19.72 -4.36
N GLU A 14 -22.03 -19.09 -4.95
CA GLU A 14 -21.69 -19.25 -6.36
C GLU A 14 -20.49 -20.18 -6.51
N ASP A 15 -20.49 -21.04 -7.54
CA ASP A 15 -19.38 -21.93 -7.83
C ASP A 15 -18.25 -21.15 -8.55
N PRO A 16 -17.06 -21.00 -7.95
CA PRO A 16 -15.93 -20.28 -8.56
C PRO A 16 -15.35 -21.00 -9.79
N GLY A 17 -15.76 -22.24 -10.07
CA GLY A 17 -15.23 -23.03 -11.18
C GLY A 17 -13.84 -23.61 -10.90
N ASN A 18 -13.14 -24.11 -11.92
CA ASN A 18 -11.83 -24.79 -11.79
C ASN A 18 -10.86 -24.46 -12.95
N ASP A 19 -10.97 -23.27 -13.52
CA ASP A 19 -10.20 -22.90 -14.72
C ASP A 19 -8.79 -22.38 -14.43
N SER A 20 -8.56 -21.89 -13.21
CA SER A 20 -7.29 -21.38 -12.74
C SER A 20 -6.92 -21.96 -11.37
N LEU A 21 -5.66 -21.82 -10.98
CA LEU A 21 -5.15 -22.17 -9.66
C LEU A 21 -5.88 -21.40 -8.55
N LEU A 22 -6.21 -20.12 -8.79
CA LEU A 22 -7.02 -19.32 -7.88
C LEU A 22 -8.41 -19.91 -7.68
N ASN A 23 -9.14 -20.21 -8.75
CA ASN A 23 -10.49 -20.78 -8.67
C ASN A 23 -10.44 -22.15 -7.97
N CYS A 24 -9.42 -22.94 -8.26
CA CYS A 24 -9.17 -24.21 -7.59
C CYS A 24 -9.03 -24.07 -6.07
N LEU A 25 -8.26 -23.07 -5.61
CA LEU A 25 -8.06 -22.80 -4.19
C LEU A 25 -9.35 -22.28 -3.54
N GLN A 26 -10.05 -21.35 -4.20
CA GLN A 26 -11.34 -20.82 -3.74
C GLN A 26 -12.37 -21.95 -3.59
N GLN A 27 -12.40 -22.89 -4.54
CA GLN A 27 -13.30 -24.04 -4.51
C GLN A 27 -12.97 -25.01 -3.36
N ASP A 28 -11.69 -25.21 -3.06
CA ASP A 28 -11.28 -26.02 -1.92
C ASP A 28 -11.70 -25.39 -0.59
N ILE A 29 -11.61 -24.06 -0.47
CA ILE A 29 -12.10 -23.31 0.69
C ILE A 29 -13.63 -23.42 0.80
N LEU A 30 -14.36 -23.15 -0.30
CA LEU A 30 -15.82 -23.20 -0.34
C LEU A 30 -16.36 -24.59 0.02
N SER A 31 -15.74 -25.64 -0.52
CA SER A 31 -16.13 -27.04 -0.28
C SER A 31 -15.51 -27.64 0.99
N MET A 32 -14.73 -26.88 1.77
CA MET A 32 -13.96 -27.35 2.92
C MET A 32 -13.14 -28.63 2.63
N ARG A 33 -12.45 -28.65 1.48
CA ARG A 33 -11.62 -29.79 1.05
C ARG A 33 -10.17 -29.59 1.44
N GLU A 34 -9.63 -30.53 2.21
CA GLU A 34 -8.20 -30.57 2.51
C GLU A 34 -7.44 -31.30 1.40
N ASN A 35 -6.67 -30.56 0.62
CA ASN A 35 -5.83 -31.10 -0.44
C ASN A 35 -4.37 -31.30 0.00
N SER A 36 -4.17 -31.78 1.24
CA SER A 36 -2.84 -31.98 1.80
C SER A 36 -2.15 -33.21 1.19
N ALA A 37 -0.83 -33.16 1.07
CA ALA A 37 -0.04 -34.31 0.59
C ALA A 37 -0.26 -35.59 1.43
N ALA A 38 -0.70 -35.46 2.69
CA ALA A 38 -1.06 -36.57 3.56
C ALA A 38 -2.44 -37.20 3.23
N SER A 39 -3.38 -36.40 2.70
CA SER A 39 -4.69 -36.87 2.22
C SER A 39 -4.66 -37.46 0.81
N LEU A 40 -3.69 -37.05 -0.02
CA LEU A 40 -3.57 -37.47 -1.42
C LEU A 40 -2.84 -38.82 -1.54
N LYS A 41 -3.56 -39.93 -1.41
CA LYS A 41 -3.01 -41.29 -1.55
C LYS A 41 -2.66 -41.69 -2.99
N ALA A 42 -3.06 -40.91 -4.00
CA ALA A 42 -2.86 -41.23 -5.40
C ALA A 42 -2.32 -40.02 -6.17
N ALA A 43 -1.28 -40.23 -6.98
CA ALA A 43 -0.70 -39.20 -7.86
C ALA A 43 -1.73 -38.60 -8.86
N HIS A 44 -2.84 -39.30 -9.12
CA HIS A 44 -3.97 -38.80 -9.93
C HIS A 44 -4.85 -37.77 -9.23
N LEU A 45 -4.67 -37.55 -7.92
CA LEU A 45 -5.36 -36.49 -7.18
C LEU A 45 -4.55 -35.17 -7.14
N ILE A 46 -3.32 -35.18 -7.65
CA ILE A 46 -2.52 -33.97 -7.78
C ILE A 46 -3.10 -33.18 -8.94
N ARG A 47 -3.75 -32.05 -8.62
CA ARG A 47 -4.31 -31.14 -9.63
C ARG A 47 -3.20 -30.69 -10.59
N GLN A 48 -3.44 -30.81 -11.88
CA GLN A 48 -2.53 -30.28 -12.89
C GLN A 48 -2.77 -28.78 -13.04
N ILE A 49 -1.76 -27.99 -12.75
CA ILE A 49 -1.77 -26.54 -12.97
C ILE A 49 -1.61 -26.33 -14.48
N ARG A 50 -2.48 -25.51 -15.07
CA ARG A 50 -2.40 -25.19 -16.49
C ARG A 50 -1.09 -24.42 -16.76
N TYR A 51 -0.41 -24.78 -17.84
CA TYR A 51 0.81 -24.07 -18.24
C TYR A 51 0.45 -22.63 -18.62
N GLY A 52 1.12 -21.64 -18.02
CA GLY A 52 0.84 -20.22 -18.22
C GLY A 52 -0.23 -19.63 -17.29
N ASP A 53 -0.74 -20.40 -16.33
CA ASP A 53 -1.63 -19.86 -15.29
C ASP A 53 -0.88 -18.92 -14.34
N SER A 54 -1.24 -17.64 -14.36
CA SER A 54 -0.68 -16.56 -13.54
C SER A 54 -1.66 -16.06 -12.47
N SER A 55 -2.79 -16.76 -12.24
CA SER A 55 -3.83 -16.34 -11.28
C SER A 55 -3.33 -16.23 -9.83
N ILE A 56 -2.27 -16.96 -9.49
CA ILE A 56 -1.49 -16.79 -8.26
C ILE A 56 -0.01 -16.80 -8.63
N ALA A 57 0.69 -15.70 -8.32
CA ALA A 57 2.11 -15.56 -8.56
C ALA A 57 2.86 -15.21 -7.27
N PHE A 58 4.11 -15.65 -7.18
CA PHE A 58 5.00 -15.33 -6.06
C PHE A 58 6.25 -14.64 -6.59
N HIS A 59 6.52 -13.43 -6.10
CA HIS A 59 7.68 -12.64 -6.48
C HIS A 59 8.62 -12.49 -5.28
N SER A 60 9.80 -13.12 -5.36
CA SER A 60 10.84 -12.97 -4.34
C SER A 60 11.78 -11.84 -4.72
N CYS A 61 11.85 -10.82 -3.87
CA CYS A 61 12.60 -9.59 -4.12
C CYS A 61 13.61 -9.34 -2.99
N HIS A 62 14.64 -8.54 -3.26
CA HIS A 62 15.73 -8.28 -2.30
C HIS A 62 15.59 -6.95 -1.53
N SER A 63 14.59 -6.13 -1.85
CA SER A 63 14.37 -4.83 -1.19
C SER A 63 12.98 -4.26 -1.51
N PRO A 64 12.40 -3.43 -0.64
CA PRO A 64 11.11 -2.76 -0.88
C PRO A 64 11.04 -1.96 -2.18
N MET A 65 12.13 -1.27 -2.57
CA MET A 65 12.17 -0.53 -3.84
C MET A 65 11.97 -1.48 -5.03
N ARG A 66 12.72 -2.59 -5.04
CA ARG A 66 12.61 -3.60 -6.11
C ARG A 66 11.26 -4.31 -6.12
N GLU A 67 10.63 -4.50 -4.97
CA GLU A 67 9.25 -5.02 -4.88
C GLU A 67 8.27 -4.11 -5.62
N VAL A 68 8.36 -2.79 -5.39
CA VAL A 68 7.49 -1.80 -6.04
C VAL A 68 7.76 -1.71 -7.54
N GLU A 69 9.02 -1.75 -7.97
CA GLU A 69 9.39 -1.79 -9.39
C GLU A 69 8.80 -3.02 -10.09
N ILE A 70 8.98 -4.21 -9.50
CA ILE A 70 8.45 -5.45 -10.08
C ILE A 70 6.93 -5.40 -10.10
N LEU A 71 6.28 -4.92 -9.04
CA LEU A 71 4.83 -4.72 -9.01
C LEU A 71 4.37 -3.83 -10.18
N HIS A 72 5.03 -2.70 -10.39
CA HIS A 72 4.71 -1.79 -11.49
C HIS A 72 4.83 -2.48 -12.86
N ASP A 73 5.91 -3.23 -13.09
CA ASP A 73 6.10 -4.00 -14.33
C ASP A 73 5.02 -5.08 -14.52
N GLN A 74 4.61 -5.77 -13.45
CA GLN A 74 3.53 -6.76 -13.51
C GLN A 74 2.18 -6.12 -13.81
N LEU A 75 1.87 -4.96 -13.23
CA LEU A 75 0.63 -4.24 -13.51
C LEU A 75 0.57 -3.76 -14.96
N LEU A 76 1.68 -3.27 -15.50
CA LEU A 76 1.76 -2.93 -16.93
C LEU A 76 1.49 -4.14 -17.81
N ALA A 77 2.12 -5.27 -17.53
CA ALA A 77 1.88 -6.50 -18.27
C ALA A 77 0.40 -6.94 -18.19
N LEU A 78 -0.22 -6.85 -17.01
CA LEU A 78 -1.63 -7.16 -16.81
C LEU A 78 -2.56 -6.24 -17.60
N PHE A 79 -2.24 -4.95 -17.72
CA PHE A 79 -3.04 -4.01 -18.50
C PHE A 79 -2.78 -4.11 -20.01
N ASP A 80 -1.59 -4.54 -20.43
CA ASP A 80 -1.28 -4.77 -21.85
C ASP A 80 -1.94 -6.05 -22.40
N GLU A 81 -2.39 -6.97 -21.54
CA GLU A 81 -3.08 -8.22 -21.90
C GLU A 81 -4.54 -8.03 -22.41
N GLU A 82 -4.90 -6.82 -22.88
CA GLU A 82 -6.19 -6.34 -23.44
C GLU A 82 -6.86 -7.22 -24.55
N ASN A 83 -6.34 -8.42 -24.86
CA ASN A 83 -6.89 -9.35 -25.85
C ASN A 83 -7.96 -10.34 -25.29
N ASN A 84 -8.44 -10.17 -24.06
CA ASN A 84 -9.53 -10.96 -23.51
C ASN A 84 -10.78 -10.08 -23.30
N ASP A 85 -11.96 -10.68 -23.43
CA ASP A 85 -13.27 -10.01 -23.33
C ASP A 85 -13.53 -9.31 -21.97
N ASP A 86 -12.67 -9.52 -20.96
CA ASP A 86 -12.68 -8.89 -19.64
C ASP A 86 -11.36 -8.14 -19.36
N ALA A 87 -11.20 -6.95 -19.94
CA ALA A 87 -10.04 -6.10 -19.66
C ALA A 87 -10.07 -5.58 -18.21
N ILE A 88 -8.97 -5.78 -17.47
CA ILE A 88 -8.82 -5.31 -16.09
C ILE A 88 -8.46 -3.83 -16.12
N GLU A 89 -9.23 -2.99 -15.44
CA GLU A 89 -8.87 -1.57 -15.28
C GLU A 89 -8.10 -1.34 -13.97
N PRO A 90 -7.30 -0.25 -13.85
CA PRO A 90 -6.59 0.07 -12.62
C PRO A 90 -7.48 0.17 -11.37
N ARG A 91 -8.77 0.50 -11.52
CA ARG A 91 -9.74 0.56 -10.42
C ARG A 91 -10.12 -0.81 -9.84
N ASP A 92 -9.87 -1.88 -10.60
CA ASP A 92 -10.17 -3.26 -10.21
C ASP A 92 -9.01 -3.89 -9.40
N VAL A 93 -7.89 -3.16 -9.27
CA VAL A 93 -6.68 -3.62 -8.60
C VAL A 93 -6.57 -3.03 -7.20
N LEU A 94 -6.35 -3.89 -6.20
CA LEU A 94 -6.02 -3.50 -4.83
C LEU A 94 -4.62 -3.99 -4.46
N VAL A 95 -3.75 -3.05 -4.07
CA VAL A 95 -2.42 -3.36 -3.52
C VAL A 95 -2.46 -3.12 -2.02
N MET A 96 -2.11 -4.14 -1.23
CA MET A 96 -2.03 -4.06 0.22
C MET A 96 -0.58 -4.20 0.69
N ALA A 97 -0.17 -3.35 1.63
CA ALA A 97 1.14 -3.41 2.27
C ALA A 97 0.96 -3.39 3.80
N PRO A 98 1.80 -4.14 4.56
CA PRO A 98 1.67 -4.22 6.01
C PRO A 98 1.97 -2.89 6.73
N GLU A 99 2.85 -2.06 6.17
CA GLU A 99 3.16 -0.72 6.67
C GLU A 99 3.21 0.28 5.50
N ILE A 100 2.06 0.88 5.18
CA ILE A 100 1.93 1.74 4.01
C ILE A 100 2.79 3.00 4.08
N ASP A 101 3.05 3.52 5.28
CA ASP A 101 3.90 4.71 5.49
C ASP A 101 5.35 4.48 5.00
N THR A 102 5.84 3.24 5.06
CA THR A 102 7.19 2.87 4.58
C THR A 102 7.21 2.75 3.05
N TYR A 103 6.13 2.26 2.44
CA TYR A 103 6.03 2.04 1.00
C TYR A 103 5.59 3.27 0.21
N ALA A 104 4.77 4.16 0.76
CA ALA A 104 4.23 5.33 0.09
C ALA A 104 5.28 6.19 -0.66
N PRO A 105 6.46 6.53 -0.09
CA PRO A 105 7.47 7.28 -0.83
C PRO A 105 8.10 6.47 -1.98
N LEU A 106 8.23 5.16 -1.83
CA LEU A 106 8.76 4.27 -2.88
C LEU A 106 7.76 4.12 -4.03
N ILE A 107 6.47 3.97 -3.71
CA ILE A 107 5.38 3.95 -4.69
C ILE A 107 5.40 5.24 -5.51
N ARG A 108 5.49 6.41 -4.86
CA ARG A 108 5.61 7.70 -5.59
C ARG A 108 6.84 7.74 -6.49
N ALA A 109 8.00 7.30 -6.00
CA ALA A 109 9.23 7.31 -6.79
C ALA A 109 9.14 6.48 -8.08
N VAL A 110 8.42 5.35 -8.04
CA VAL A 110 8.25 4.45 -9.20
C VAL A 110 7.09 4.86 -10.09
N PHE A 111 5.92 5.15 -9.51
CA PHE A 111 4.68 5.42 -10.27
C PHE A 111 4.58 6.86 -10.82
N ASP A 112 5.28 7.82 -10.21
CA ASP A 112 5.39 9.19 -10.73
C ASP A 112 6.66 9.41 -11.57
N ALA A 113 7.40 8.35 -11.91
CA ALA A 113 8.55 8.42 -12.79
C ALA A 113 8.17 9.00 -14.16
N ASP A 114 9.14 9.62 -14.84
CA ASP A 114 8.89 10.37 -16.07
C ASP A 114 8.23 9.51 -17.16
N ILE A 115 7.19 10.07 -17.79
CA ILE A 115 6.32 9.40 -18.79
C ILE A 115 7.13 9.00 -20.04
N SER A 116 8.30 9.63 -20.25
CA SER A 116 9.23 9.25 -21.31
C SER A 116 9.83 7.84 -21.13
N ILE A 117 9.74 7.27 -19.93
CA ILE A 117 10.38 6.00 -19.53
C ILE A 117 9.36 4.87 -19.42
N SER A 118 8.13 5.13 -18.95
CA SER A 118 7.09 4.11 -18.79
C SER A 118 5.67 4.68 -18.87
N PRO A 119 4.66 3.85 -19.25
CA PRO A 119 3.25 4.23 -19.20
C PRO A 119 2.83 4.60 -17.77
N LYS A 120 1.96 5.62 -17.65
CA LYS A 120 1.50 6.08 -16.33
C LYS A 120 0.28 5.29 -15.87
N ILE A 121 0.41 4.61 -14.73
CA ILE A 121 -0.71 3.95 -14.05
C ILE A 121 -1.31 4.91 -13.00
N PRO A 122 -2.60 5.26 -13.06
CA PRO A 122 -3.24 6.06 -12.02
C PRO A 122 -3.34 5.26 -10.71
N TYR A 123 -2.99 5.88 -9.59
CA TYR A 123 -3.06 5.24 -8.27
C TYR A 123 -3.43 6.24 -7.18
N SER A 124 -3.87 5.71 -6.04
CA SER A 124 -4.11 6.46 -4.80
C SER A 124 -3.60 5.65 -3.63
N VAL A 125 -2.97 6.32 -2.65
CA VAL A 125 -2.43 5.67 -1.45
C VAL A 125 -3.28 6.03 -0.25
N SER A 126 -4.02 5.04 0.27
CA SER A 126 -4.87 5.14 1.46
C SER A 126 -4.12 4.75 2.74
N ASP A 127 -4.75 4.97 3.90
CA ASP A 127 -4.29 4.55 5.23
C ASP A 127 -2.94 5.11 5.71
N GLN A 128 -2.42 6.15 5.05
CA GLN A 128 -1.25 6.89 5.53
C GLN A 128 -1.56 7.62 6.83
N SER A 129 -0.62 7.60 7.77
CA SER A 129 -0.80 8.31 9.02
C SER A 129 -0.86 9.83 8.78
N ILE A 130 -1.94 10.47 9.25
CA ILE A 130 -2.16 11.92 9.15
C ILE A 130 -0.94 12.72 9.66
N ARG A 131 -0.22 12.18 10.65
CA ARG A 131 1.02 12.76 11.18
C ARG A 131 2.13 12.86 10.13
N LYS A 132 2.29 11.86 9.26
CA LYS A 132 3.30 11.89 8.19
C LYS A 132 2.82 12.62 6.93
N THR A 133 1.52 12.74 6.72
CA THR A 133 0.97 13.43 5.54
C THR A 133 0.91 14.95 5.69
N SER A 134 0.78 15.48 6.90
CA SER A 134 0.63 16.93 7.14
C SER A 134 1.78 17.53 7.95
N LYS A 135 2.61 18.33 7.27
CA LYS A 135 3.67 19.14 7.89
C LYS A 135 3.14 20.05 9.02
N TYR A 136 1.89 20.51 8.92
CA TYR A 136 1.24 21.35 9.93
C TYR A 136 0.98 20.60 11.23
N ILE A 137 0.51 19.35 11.13
CA ILE A 137 0.19 18.53 12.30
C ILE A 137 1.48 18.09 13.00
N GLU A 138 2.51 17.71 12.24
CA GLU A 138 3.83 17.42 12.78
C GLU A 138 4.40 18.62 13.55
N THR A 139 4.38 19.80 12.92
CA THR A 139 4.84 21.05 13.55
C THR A 139 4.07 21.36 14.84
N PHE A 140 2.74 21.21 14.83
CA PHE A 140 1.92 21.41 16.03
C PHE A 140 2.28 20.44 17.16
N LEU A 141 2.50 19.16 16.85
CA LEU A 141 2.93 18.18 17.85
C LEU A 141 4.31 18.50 18.41
N ASN A 142 5.25 18.95 17.57
CA ASN A 142 6.58 19.39 18.02
C ASN A 142 6.47 20.58 18.99
N ILE A 143 5.57 21.53 18.74
CA ILE A 143 5.28 22.63 19.68
C ILE A 143 4.77 22.11 21.02
N LEU A 144 3.87 21.12 21.02
CA LEU A 144 3.35 20.53 22.26
C LEU A 144 4.40 19.74 23.04
N LEU A 145 5.39 19.18 22.36
CA LEU A 145 6.51 18.46 22.99
C LEU A 145 7.61 19.40 23.49
N LEU A 146 7.67 20.63 22.98
CA LEU A 146 8.70 21.61 23.31
C LEU A 146 8.84 21.91 24.82
N PRO A 147 7.76 22.02 25.62
CA PRO A 147 7.87 22.20 27.08
C PRO A 147 8.41 20.98 27.83
N LEU A 148 8.34 19.79 27.23
CA LEU A 148 8.92 18.56 27.78
C LEU A 148 10.38 18.38 27.35
N SER A 149 10.81 19.08 26.30
CA SER A 149 12.21 19.18 25.90
C SER A 149 13.00 20.08 26.87
N ARG A 150 14.33 19.96 26.82
CA ARG A 150 15.27 20.91 27.43
C ARG A 150 15.28 22.27 26.73
N PHE A 151 14.46 22.47 25.70
CA PHE A 151 14.37 23.71 24.94
C PHE A 151 15.73 24.07 24.33
N SER A 152 16.37 23.10 23.68
CA SER A 152 17.70 23.30 23.10
C SER A 152 17.65 24.24 21.89
N SER A 153 18.79 24.84 21.55
CA SER A 153 18.94 25.61 20.31
C SER A 153 18.56 24.81 19.07
N ILE A 154 18.85 23.51 19.07
CA ILE A 154 18.50 22.59 17.98
C ILE A 154 16.97 22.44 17.86
N ASP A 155 16.28 22.23 18.98
CA ASP A 155 14.82 22.08 18.98
C ASP A 155 14.12 23.36 18.51
N LEU A 156 14.64 24.51 18.93
CA LEU A 156 14.11 25.81 18.54
C LEU A 156 14.37 26.12 17.06
N MET A 157 15.57 25.81 16.55
CA MET A 157 15.87 25.95 15.12
C MET A 157 15.00 25.03 14.27
N GLY A 158 14.84 23.76 14.66
CA GLY A 158 13.97 22.82 13.94
C GLY A 158 12.51 23.28 13.87
N LEU A 159 12.02 23.99 14.90
CA LEU A 159 10.69 24.59 14.86
C LEU A 159 10.61 25.81 13.92
N LEU A 160 11.62 26.69 13.95
CA LEU A 160 11.67 27.89 13.09
C LEU A 160 11.86 27.55 11.62
N GLU A 161 12.49 26.41 11.31
CA GLU A 161 12.64 25.90 9.94
C GLU A 161 11.33 25.35 9.37
N ALA A 162 10.38 24.96 10.23
CA ALA A 162 9.11 24.39 9.79
C ALA A 162 8.28 25.43 9.00
N GLU A 163 7.88 25.06 7.78
CA GLU A 163 7.08 25.88 6.86
C GLU A 163 5.86 26.56 7.55
N PRO A 164 5.03 25.85 8.35
CA PRO A 164 3.90 26.47 9.06
C PRO A 164 4.28 27.59 10.03
N VAL A 165 5.47 27.50 10.65
CA VAL A 165 5.99 28.50 11.60
C VAL A 165 6.57 29.66 10.82
N ARG A 166 7.35 29.40 9.79
CA ARG A 166 7.90 30.45 8.91
C ARG A 166 6.80 31.32 8.31
N ASP A 167 5.76 30.69 7.76
CA ASP A 167 4.63 31.40 7.16
C ASP A 167 3.90 32.25 8.20
N ARG A 168 3.73 31.71 9.42
CA ARG A 168 3.04 32.42 10.52
C ARG A 168 3.81 33.62 11.04
N PHE A 169 5.14 33.51 11.13
CA PHE A 169 6.01 34.55 11.69
C PHE A 169 6.71 35.39 10.60
N ASN A 170 6.41 35.14 9.33
CA ASN A 170 7.00 35.80 8.17
C ASN A 170 8.54 35.77 8.18
N ILE A 171 9.09 34.57 8.45
CA ILE A 171 10.54 34.32 8.53
C ILE A 171 11.01 33.85 7.14
N ALA A 172 11.90 34.63 6.53
CA ALA A 172 12.54 34.25 5.28
C ALA A 172 13.73 33.30 5.52
N ASP A 173 14.15 32.57 4.50
CA ASP A 173 15.32 31.68 4.58
C ASP A 173 16.60 32.42 5.00
N ALA A 174 16.74 33.69 4.59
CA ALA A 174 17.87 34.54 4.99
C ALA A 174 17.85 34.88 6.49
N ASP A 175 16.67 34.98 7.11
CA ASP A 175 16.52 35.30 8.53
C ASP A 175 16.95 34.12 9.42
N LEU A 176 16.76 32.88 8.95
CA LEU A 176 17.17 31.68 9.68
C LEU A 176 18.68 31.64 9.94
N ALA A 177 19.49 31.97 8.93
CA ALA A 177 20.95 32.02 9.07
C ALA A 177 21.39 33.08 10.11
N VAL A 178 20.68 34.20 10.16
CA VAL A 178 20.94 35.28 11.14
C VAL A 178 20.56 34.84 12.55
N ILE A 179 19.39 34.20 12.70
CA ILE A 179 18.91 33.69 13.98
C ILE A 179 19.85 32.60 14.52
N GLU A 180 20.28 31.67 13.66
CA GLU A 180 21.22 30.60 14.04
C GLU A 180 22.55 31.20 14.54
N HIS A 181 23.06 32.21 13.84
CA HIS A 181 24.27 32.91 14.25
C HIS A 181 24.11 33.57 15.63
N TRP A 182 23.01 34.29 15.89
CA TRP A 182 22.73 34.89 17.20
C TRP A 182 22.59 33.87 18.34
N ILE A 183 22.04 32.69 18.04
CA ILE A 183 21.91 31.61 19.02
C ILE A 183 23.27 30.99 19.35
N ARG A 184 24.20 30.93 18.39
CA ARG A 184 25.56 30.38 18.60
C ARG A 184 26.51 31.33 19.31
N GLU A 185 26.31 32.65 19.17
CA GLU A 185 27.15 33.67 19.84
C GLU A 185 26.76 33.93 21.30
N LYS A 186 25.65 33.36 21.78
CA LYS A 186 25.22 33.42 23.19
C LYS A 186 25.61 32.19 23.99
#